data_AF-A0A7S2E3I1-F1
#
_entry.id   AF-A0A7S2E3I1-F1
#
_cell.length_a   1.000
_cell.length_b   1.000
_cell.length_c   1.000
_cell.angle_alpha   90.00
_cell.angle_beta   90.00
_cell.angle_gamma   90.00
#
_symmetry.space_group_name_H-M   'P 1'
#
loop_
_entity.id
_entity.type
_entity.pdbx_description
1 polymer ?
#
loop_
_entity_poly.entity_id
_entity_poly.type
_entity_poly.pdbx_seq_one_letter_code
_entity_poly.pdbx_strand_id
1 'polypeptide(L)'
;KDAQWEQALQLLAEIRQRGLEPNRVTYACASSACAKGGQWQPAMQLLEEMRSLGIGPDIMCMSAAISACEKANQKEDALRLMNEVSGRFGQSSEETDTAKTETERLPDYHDENCGACQKARLLP
;
A
#
# COMPACT_ATOMS: atom_id res chain seq x y z
N LYS A 1 -14.33 -17.05 9.99
CA LYS A 1 -12.89 -16.77 9.71
C LYS A 1 -12.76 -15.59 8.72
N ASP A 2 -13.71 -14.65 8.77
CA ASP A 2 -13.99 -13.75 7.64
C ASP A 2 -13.69 -12.29 8.01
N ALA A 3 -13.71 -11.91 9.29
CA ALA A 3 -13.47 -10.51 9.69
C ALA A 3 -12.02 -10.01 9.48
N GLN A 4 -11.07 -10.90 9.15
CA GLN A 4 -9.65 -10.52 9.04
C GLN A 4 -9.38 -9.63 7.84
N TRP A 5 -10.08 -9.85 6.72
CA TRP A 5 -9.90 -9.01 5.52
C TRP A 5 -10.53 -7.63 5.71
N GLU A 6 -11.69 -7.56 6.36
CA GLU A 6 -12.37 -6.30 6.68
C GLU A 6 -11.50 -5.43 7.58
N GLN A 7 -10.95 -6.02 8.65
CA GLN A 7 -10.03 -5.33 9.56
C GLN A 7 -8.75 -4.88 8.86
N ALA A 8 -8.19 -5.71 7.96
CA ALA A 8 -6.98 -5.33 7.25
C ALA A 8 -7.21 -4.14 6.30
N LEU A 9 -8.37 -4.09 5.62
CA LEU A 9 -8.75 -2.96 4.78
C LEU A 9 -9.05 -1.69 5.60
N GLN A 10 -9.72 -1.85 6.76
CA GLN A 10 -9.96 -0.74 7.68
C GLN A 10 -8.65 -0.13 8.18
N LEU A 11 -7.71 -0.97 8.63
CA LEU A 11 -6.39 -0.50 9.06
C LEU A 11 -5.62 0.20 7.93
N LEU A 12 -5.70 -0.34 6.71
CA LEU A 12 -5.08 0.29 5.55
C LEU A 12 -5.71 1.66 5.24
N ALA A 13 -7.03 1.79 5.39
CA ALA A 13 -7.72 3.07 5.27
C ALA A 13 -7.33 4.05 6.39
N GLU A 14 -7.22 3.58 7.64
CA GLU A 14 -6.77 4.41 8.77
C GLU A 14 -5.33 4.92 8.59
N ILE A 15 -4.43 4.08 8.06
CA ILE A 15 -3.05 4.46 7.74
C ILE A 15 -3.06 5.65 6.75
N ARG A 16 -3.88 5.56 5.70
CA ARG A 16 -4.03 6.67 4.74
C ARG A 16 -4.65 7.91 5.36
N GLN A 17 -5.69 7.76 6.19
CA GLN A 17 -6.34 8.89 6.86
C GLN A 17 -5.39 9.65 7.79
N ARG A 18 -4.43 8.94 8.37
CA ARG A 18 -3.36 9.53 9.20
C ARG A 18 -2.23 10.14 8.37
N GLY A 19 -2.33 10.14 7.03
CA GLY A 19 -1.30 10.63 6.13
C GLY A 19 -0.04 9.76 6.09
N LEU A 20 -0.14 8.52 6.56
CA LEU A 20 0.96 7.55 6.52
C LEU A 20 0.90 6.81 5.18
N GLU A 21 2.05 6.66 4.53
CA GLU A 21 2.14 5.89 3.29
C GLU A 21 2.12 4.38 3.62
N PRO A 22 1.12 3.62 3.10
CA PRO A 22 1.10 2.18 3.31
C PRO A 22 2.29 1.56 2.60
N ASN A 23 3.07 0.77 3.34
CA ASN A 23 4.26 0.13 2.79
C ASN A 23 3.91 -1.22 2.13
N ARG A 24 4.90 -1.82 1.47
CA ARG A 24 4.79 -3.14 0.82
C ARG A 24 4.27 -4.23 1.76
N VAL A 25 4.67 -4.19 3.03
CA VAL A 25 4.25 -5.17 4.05
C VAL A 25 2.76 -4.98 4.39
N THR A 26 2.28 -3.74 4.52
CA THR A 26 0.88 -3.45 4.79
C THR A 26 -0.03 -4.01 3.68
N TYR A 27 0.33 -3.78 2.40
CA TYR A 27 -0.41 -4.38 1.28
C TYR A 27 -0.30 -5.91 1.25
N ALA A 28 0.86 -6.49 1.54
CA ALA A 28 1.02 -7.94 1.60
C ALA A 28 0.14 -8.58 2.70
N CYS A 29 0.08 -7.95 3.88
CA CYS A 29 -0.79 -8.38 4.96
C CYS A 29 -2.28 -8.28 4.56
N ALA A 30 -2.69 -7.16 3.97
CA ALA A 30 -4.06 -6.97 3.51
C ALA A 30 -4.45 -7.96 2.41
N SER A 31 -3.57 -8.20 1.44
CA SER A 31 -3.77 -9.18 0.37
C SER A 31 -3.86 -10.61 0.92
N SER A 32 -2.99 -10.99 1.86
CA SER A 32 -3.07 -12.31 2.53
C SER A 32 -4.39 -12.50 3.29
N ALA A 33 -4.87 -11.45 3.97
CA ALA A 33 -6.16 -11.48 4.65
C ALA A 33 -7.31 -11.64 3.64
N CYS A 34 -7.30 -10.91 2.53
CA CYS A 34 -8.26 -11.05 1.44
C CYS A 34 -8.27 -12.46 0.85
N ALA A 35 -7.09 -13.06 0.64
CA ALA A 35 -6.96 -14.43 0.16
C ALA A 35 -7.53 -15.48 1.12
N LYS A 36 -7.39 -15.27 2.44
CA LYS A 36 -8.01 -16.13 3.45
C LYS A 36 -9.54 -16.01 3.42
N GLY A 37 -10.06 -14.80 3.24
CA GLY A 37 -11.50 -14.53 3.13
C GLY A 37 -12.13 -14.82 1.75
N GLY A 38 -11.34 -15.28 0.77
CA GLY A 38 -11.83 -15.49 -0.61
C GLY A 38 -12.27 -14.20 -1.31
N GLN A 39 -11.82 -13.05 -0.82
CA GLN A 39 -12.22 -11.74 -1.33
C GLN A 39 -11.27 -11.33 -2.45
N TRP A 40 -11.63 -11.72 -3.67
CA TRP A 40 -10.82 -11.43 -4.85
C TRP A 40 -10.92 -9.96 -5.30
N GLN A 41 -12.09 -9.33 -5.20
CA GLN A 41 -12.25 -7.92 -5.62
C GLN A 41 -11.35 -6.97 -4.84
N PRO A 42 -11.31 -7.01 -3.48
CA PRO A 42 -10.43 -6.15 -2.72
C PRO A 42 -8.95 -6.49 -2.96
N ALA A 43 -8.62 -7.77 -3.13
CA ALA A 43 -7.24 -8.18 -3.45
C ALA A 43 -6.75 -7.59 -4.78
N MET A 44 -7.60 -7.57 -5.81
CA MET A 44 -7.29 -6.96 -7.10
C MET A 44 -7.15 -5.44 -7.01
N GLN A 45 -8.03 -4.78 -6.25
CA GLN A 45 -7.95 -3.33 -6.02
C GLN A 45 -6.63 -2.96 -5.33
N LEU A 46 -6.22 -3.73 -4.31
CA LEU A 46 -4.94 -3.51 -3.63
C LEU A 46 -3.75 -3.65 -4.59
N LEU A 47 -3.77 -4.63 -5.50
CA LEU A 47 -2.71 -4.81 -6.49
C LEU A 47 -2.62 -3.64 -7.48
N GLU A 48 -3.76 -3.17 -7.98
CA GLU A 48 -3.81 -2.03 -8.89
C GLU A 48 -3.35 -0.75 -8.20
N GLU A 49 -3.73 -0.59 -6.94
CA GLU A 49 -3.30 0.53 -6.14
C GLU A 49 -1.79 0.52 -5.90
N MET A 50 -1.21 -0.64 -5.54
CA MET A 50 0.24 -0.79 -5.43
C MET A 50 0.95 -0.33 -6.72
N ARG A 51 0.44 -0.73 -7.90
CA ARG A 51 0.96 -0.27 -9.19
C ARG A 51 0.83 1.24 -9.36
N SER A 52 -0.32 1.82 -8.99
CA SER A 52 -0.55 3.27 -9.10
C SER A 52 0.39 4.10 -8.23
N LEU A 53 0.81 3.54 -7.09
CA LEU A 53 1.78 4.13 -6.18
C LEU A 53 3.23 3.86 -6.58
N GLY A 54 3.47 3.14 -7.69
CA GLY A 54 4.81 2.70 -8.09
C GLY A 54 5.41 1.62 -7.19
N ILE A 55 4.63 1.08 -6.24
CA ILE A 55 5.04 0.00 -5.36
C ILE A 55 4.86 -1.31 -6.13
N GLY A 56 5.97 -1.92 -6.56
CA GLY A 56 5.93 -3.20 -7.28
C GLY A 56 5.16 -4.26 -6.48
N PRO A 57 4.00 -4.75 -6.97
CA PRO A 57 3.26 -5.80 -6.29
C PRO A 57 4.13 -7.05 -6.19
N ASP A 58 4.26 -7.56 -4.97
CA ASP A 58 5.08 -8.74 -4.71
C ASP A 58 4.43 -10.00 -5.28
N ILE A 59 5.26 -11.02 -5.54
CA ILE A 59 4.81 -12.37 -5.87
C ILE A 59 3.85 -12.86 -4.79
N MET A 60 4.09 -12.53 -3.52
CA MET A 60 3.17 -12.84 -2.43
C MET A 60 1.79 -12.18 -2.61
N CYS A 61 1.72 -10.91 -2.99
CA CYS A 61 0.45 -10.20 -3.18
C CYS A 61 -0.32 -10.76 -4.38
N MET A 62 0.39 -11.05 -5.47
CA MET A 62 -0.18 -11.62 -6.68
C MET A 62 -0.67 -13.05 -6.46
N SER A 63 0.13 -13.89 -5.79
CA SER A 63 -0.25 -15.27 -5.42
C SER A 63 -1.45 -15.30 -4.46
N ALA A 64 -1.51 -14.38 -3.51
CA ALA A 64 -2.66 -14.21 -2.63
C ALA A 64 -3.93 -13.85 -3.41
N ALA A 65 -3.85 -12.93 -4.38
CA ALA A 65 -4.98 -12.60 -5.25
C ALA A 65 -5.42 -13.79 -6.12
N ILE A 66 -4.49 -14.55 -6.72
CA ILE A 66 -4.82 -15.79 -7.46
C ILE A 66 -5.57 -16.77 -6.54
N SER A 67 -5.06 -17.00 -5.34
CA SER A 67 -5.69 -17.88 -4.35
C SER A 67 -7.09 -17.39 -3.93
N ALA A 68 -7.29 -16.07 -3.87
CA ALA A 68 -8.60 -15.47 -3.61
C ALA A 68 -9.57 -15.72 -4.77
N CYS A 69 -9.12 -15.52 -6.02
CA CYS A 69 -9.89 -15.75 -7.23
C CYS A 69 -10.30 -17.22 -7.37
N GLU A 70 -9.40 -18.16 -7.09
CA GLU A 70 -9.70 -19.60 -7.09
C GLU A 70 -10.82 -19.95 -6.11
N LYS A 71 -10.78 -19.41 -4.90
CA LYS A 71 -11.83 -19.61 -3.88
C LYS A 71 -13.17 -18.98 -4.27
N ALA A 72 -13.13 -17.85 -4.97
CA ALA A 72 -14.31 -17.15 -5.46
C ALA A 72 -14.85 -17.72 -6.79
N ASN A 73 -14.25 -18.80 -7.31
CA ASN A 73 -14.57 -19.42 -8.59
C ASN A 73 -14.41 -18.46 -9.81
N GLN A 74 -13.58 -17.42 -9.66
CA GLN A 74 -13.25 -16.45 -10.71
C GLN A 74 -12.01 -16.90 -11.48
N LYS A 75 -12.19 -17.94 -12.31
CA LYS A 75 -11.07 -18.58 -13.03
C LYS A 75 -10.46 -17.69 -14.10
N GLU A 76 -11.28 -16.87 -14.76
CA GLU A 76 -10.84 -16.00 -15.86
C GLU A 76 -9.86 -14.93 -15.35
N ASP A 77 -10.20 -14.27 -14.25
CA ASP A 77 -9.32 -13.28 -13.60
C ASP A 77 -8.07 -13.92 -13.00
N ALA A 78 -8.20 -15.11 -12.40
CA ALA A 78 -7.05 -15.86 -11.90
C ALA A 78 -6.04 -16.20 -13.00
N LEU A 79 -6.51 -16.68 -14.16
CA LEU A 79 -5.68 -17.02 -15.30
C LEU A 79 -5.00 -15.79 -15.91
N ARG A 80 -5.73 -14.67 -16.00
CA ARG A 80 -5.16 -13.40 -16.46
C ARG A 80 -4.00 -12.97 -15.56
N LEU A 81 -4.19 -13.01 -14.24
CA LEU A 81 -3.16 -12.63 -13.28
C LEU A 81 -1.98 -13.61 -13.30
N MET A 82 -2.24 -14.92 -13.42
CA MET A 82 -1.20 -15.95 -13.51
C MET A 82 -0.33 -15.78 -14.77
N ASN A 83 -0.93 -15.42 -15.90
CA ASN A 83 -0.18 -15.17 -17.14
C ASN A 83 0.70 -13.93 -17.03
N GLU A 84 0.19 -12.87 -16.39
CA GLU A 84 0.98 -11.68 -16.08
C GLU A 84 2.19 -12.02 -15.17
N VAL A 85 1.95 -12.78 -14.10
CA VAL A 85 3.01 -13.23 -13.18
C VAL A 85 4.06 -14.09 -13.90
N SER A 86 3.62 -15.02 -14.74
CA SER A 86 4.51 -15.91 -15.51
C SER A 86 5.36 -15.14 -16.52
N GLY A 87 4.84 -14.05 -17.09
CA GLY A 87 5.60 -13.15 -17.94
C GLY A 87 6.67 -12.34 -17.17
N ARG A 88 6.43 -12.06 -15.87
CA ARG A 88 7.36 -11.31 -15.01
C ARG A 88 8.45 -12.17 -14.36
N PHE A 89 8.30 -13.50 -14.31
CA PHE A 89 9.34 -14.41 -13.79
C PHE A 89 10.67 -14.37 -14.58
N GLY A 90 10.69 -13.74 -15.76
CA GLY A 90 11.91 -13.48 -16.52
C GLY A 90 12.65 -12.18 -16.17
N GLN A 91 12.12 -11.33 -15.28
CA GLN A 91 12.69 -10.03 -14.90
C GLN A 91 12.58 -9.78 -13.39
N SER A 92 13.48 -10.37 -12.60
CA SER A 92 13.77 -9.90 -11.24
C SER A 92 15.15 -10.39 -10.79
N SER A 93 16.19 -9.70 -11.26
CA SER A 93 17.35 -9.35 -10.43
C SER A 93 17.04 -7.99 -9.82
N GLU A 94 17.24 -7.90 -8.51
CA GLU A 94 17.34 -6.71 -7.65
C GLU A 94 16.57 -5.45 -8.03
N GLU A 95 15.56 -5.11 -7.23
CA GLU A 95 15.32 -3.75 -6.74
C GLU A 95 14.59 -3.87 -5.40
N THR A 96 15.35 -4.18 -4.35
CA THR A 96 14.98 -3.79 -2.99
C THR A 96 15.24 -2.30 -2.90
N ASP A 97 14.29 -1.52 -3.41
CA ASP A 97 14.35 -0.06 -3.31
C ASP A 97 14.09 0.32 -1.86
N THR A 98 15.20 0.35 -1.13
CA THR A 98 15.42 1.09 0.10
C THR A 98 15.34 2.57 -0.23
N ALA A 99 14.16 3.04 -0.65
CA ALA A 99 13.91 4.45 -0.81
C ALA A 99 13.47 5.02 0.54
N LYS A 100 14.47 5.59 1.23
CA LYS A 100 14.37 6.88 1.91
C LYS A 100 13.26 6.97 2.96
N THR A 101 13.68 6.71 4.20
CA THR A 101 13.31 7.58 5.30
C THR A 101 13.59 9.01 4.84
N GLU A 102 12.56 9.70 4.34
CA GLU A 102 12.60 11.14 4.14
C GLU A 102 12.62 11.76 5.53
N THR A 103 13.86 11.92 6.01
CA THR A 103 14.28 12.93 6.95
C THR A 103 13.61 14.25 6.60
N GLU A 104 12.79 14.72 7.54
CA GLU A 104 12.46 16.12 7.77
C GLU A 104 12.04 16.94 6.54
N ARG A 105 10.73 16.95 6.28
CA ARG A 105 10.08 18.20 5.89
C ARG A 105 8.83 18.41 6.74
N LEU A 106 9.02 19.17 7.81
CA LEU A 106 7.96 19.79 8.60
C LEU A 106 6.93 20.44 7.65
N PRO A 107 5.63 20.23 7.86
CA PRO A 107 4.64 21.13 7.29
C PRO A 107 4.81 22.50 7.96
N ASP A 108 5.03 23.54 7.16
CA ASP A 108 4.73 24.93 7.54
C ASP A 108 3.23 25.01 7.81
N TYR A 109 2.89 24.64 9.04
CA TYR A 109 1.58 24.81 9.64
C TYR A 109 1.44 26.31 9.84
N HIS A 110 0.70 26.96 8.94
CA HIS A 110 0.23 28.33 9.10
C HIS A 110 -0.70 28.37 10.32
N ASP A 111 -0.12 28.54 11.51
CA ASP A 111 -0.83 28.99 12.70
C ASP A 111 -0.67 30.51 12.81
N GLU A 112 -1.75 31.23 12.57
CA GLU A 112 -1.85 32.69 12.65
C GLU A 112 -1.78 33.24 14.09
N ASN A 113 -1.02 32.62 15.00
CA ASN A 113 -1.04 33.09 16.39
C ASN A 113 0.26 32.80 17.17
N CYS A 114 1.33 33.53 16.88
CA CYS A 114 2.49 33.59 17.78
C CYS A 114 2.99 35.02 17.98
N GLY A 115 2.62 35.61 19.13
CA GLY A 115 3.01 36.94 19.60
C GLY A 115 4.48 37.09 20.01
N ALA A 116 5.42 36.62 19.19
CA ALA A 116 6.85 36.63 19.49
C ALA A 116 7.71 37.52 18.56
N CYS A 117 7.12 38.26 17.61
CA CYS A 117 7.88 39.05 16.63
C CYS A 117 8.19 40.52 17.01
N GLN A 118 8.05 40.93 18.27
CA GLN A 118 8.17 42.36 18.64
C GLN A 118 9.50 42.78 19.30
N LYS A 119 10.56 41.96 19.25
CA LYS A 119 11.89 42.35 19.72
C LYS A 119 13.03 41.88 18.82
N ALA A 120 13.07 42.42 17.60
CA ALA A 120 14.32 42.50 16.84
C ALA A 120 14.30 43.74 15.93
N ARG A 121 13.87 44.87 16.50
CA ARG A 121 14.14 46.20 15.95
C ARG A 121 15.01 46.88 16.99
N LEU A 122 16.16 47.39 16.57
CA LEU A 122 17.25 47.98 17.35
C LEU A 122 18.36 46.98 17.68
N LEU A 123 19.35 46.89 16.79
CA LEU A 123 20.70 47.24 17.20
C LEU A 123 21.33 48.16 16.14
N PRO A 124 22.15 49.13 16.59
CA PRO A 124 22.74 50.21 15.79
C PRO A 124 23.94 49.78 14.93
#